data_AF-A0A6L7TKZ6-F1
#
_entry.id   AF-A0A6L7TKZ6-F1
#
_cell.length_a   1.000
_cell.length_b   1.000
_cell.length_c   1.000
_cell.angle_alpha   90.00
_cell.angle_beta   90.00
_cell.angle_gamma   90.00
#
_symmetry.space_group_name_H-M   'P 1'
#
loop_
_entity.id
_entity.type
_entity.pdbx_description
1 polymer ?
#
loop_
_entity_poly.entity_id
_entity_poly.type
_entity_poly.pdbx_seq_one_letter_code
_entity_poly.pdbx_strand_id
1 'polypeptide(L)' 'MDNQTLAGLLAATPAADLKIIELAAELTLPGAGLDLDAAAARQADVELACAQAQDYAAATRRLLEAMRWQLRPRRS' A
#
# COMPACT_ATOMS: atom_id res chain seq x y z
N MET A 1 17.74 8.56 -15.52
CA MET A 1 17.58 7.28 -14.81
C MET A 1 17.61 6.19 -15.87
N ASP A 2 18.52 5.23 -15.75
CA ASP A 2 18.54 4.08 -16.67
C ASP A 2 17.47 3.05 -16.27
N ASN A 3 17.10 2.19 -17.22
CA ASN A 3 16.05 1.18 -17.02
C ASN A 3 16.41 0.18 -15.92
N GLN A 4 17.71 -0.01 -15.64
CA GLN A 4 18.19 -0.94 -14.62
C GLN A 4 17.95 -0.40 -13.20
N THR A 5 18.18 0.89 -12.98
CA THR A 5 17.87 1.59 -11.73
C THR A 5 16.36 1.60 -11.47
N LEU A 6 15.56 1.84 -12.50
CA LEU A 6 14.10 1.80 -12.41
C LEU A 6 13.60 0.39 -12.05
N ALA A 7 14.14 -0.65 -12.70
CA ALA A 7 13.76 -2.04 -12.41
C ALA A 7 14.15 -2.47 -10.98
N GLY A 8 15.33 -2.08 -10.49
CA GLY A 8 15.74 -2.36 -9.10
C GLY A 8 14.86 -1.67 -8.05
N LEU A 9 14.46 -0.43 -8.34
CA LEU A 9 13.53 0.33 -7.51
C LEU A 9 12.12 -0.28 -7.48
N LEU A 10 11.61 -0.74 -8.63
CA LEU A 10 10.31 -1.42 -8.72
C LEU A 10 10.34 -2.80 -8.07
N ALA A 11 11.43 -3.57 -8.23
CA ALA A 11 11.60 -4.88 -7.58
C ALA A 11 11.66 -4.79 -6.04
N ALA A 12 12.08 -3.65 -5.50
CA ALA A 12 12.05 -3.39 -4.06
C ALA A 12 10.65 -3.06 -3.51
N THR A 13 9.66 -2.89 -4.38
CA THR A 13 8.26 -2.66 -3.99
C THR A 13 7.54 -4.01 -3.97
N PRO A 14 7.00 -4.45 -2.82
CA PRO A 14 6.29 -5.71 -2.76
C PRO A 14 5.10 -5.69 -3.74
N ALA A 15 4.97 -6.65 -4.65
CA ALA A 15 3.67 -6.85 -5.29
C ALA A 15 2.72 -7.35 -4.21
N ALA A 16 1.85 -6.49 -3.69
CA ALA A 16 1.04 -6.81 -2.54
C ALA A 16 -0.43 -6.92 -2.92
N ASP A 17 -0.94 -8.15 -2.83
CA ASP A 17 -2.37 -8.38 -2.65
C ASP A 17 -2.70 -7.96 -1.21
N LEU A 18 -3.20 -6.74 -1.06
CA LEU A 18 -3.43 -6.17 0.26
C LEU A 18 -4.71 -6.75 0.85
N LYS A 19 -4.56 -7.55 1.91
CA LYS A 19 -5.66 -8.18 2.67
C LYS A 19 -6.76 -7.19 3.08
N ILE A 20 -6.40 -5.92 3.29
CA ILE A 20 -7.35 -4.86 3.65
C ILE A 20 -8.39 -4.59 2.55
N ILE A 21 -8.04 -4.81 1.27
CA ILE A 21 -8.96 -4.61 0.14
C ILE A 21 -10.03 -5.72 0.14
N GLU A 22 -9.62 -6.96 0.37
CA GLU A 22 -10.54 -8.10 0.53
C GLU A 22 -11.46 -7.89 1.73
N LEU A 23 -10.88 -7.56 2.89
CA LEU A 23 -11.63 -7.31 4.12
C LEU A 23 -12.62 -6.15 3.97
N ALA A 24 -12.22 -5.06 3.29
CA ALA A 24 -13.12 -3.95 3.02
C ALA A 24 -14.32 -4.41 2.18
N ALA A 25 -14.11 -5.25 1.17
CA ALA A 25 -15.21 -5.79 0.36
C ALA A 25 -16.14 -6.70 1.18
N GLU A 26 -15.58 -7.56 2.03
CA GLU A 26 -16.35 -8.49 2.89
C GLU A 26 -17.15 -7.76 3.98
N LEU A 27 -16.62 -6.66 4.51
CA LEU A 27 -17.21 -5.91 5.62
C LEU A 27 -18.11 -4.76 5.15
N THR A 28 -18.20 -4.50 3.84
CA THR A 28 -19.05 -3.43 3.31
C THR A 28 -20.49 -3.93 3.12
N LEU A 29 -21.43 -3.25 3.74
CA LEU A 29 -22.86 -3.47 3.59
C LEU A 29 -23.39 -2.96 2.23
N PRO A 30 -24.52 -3.51 1.74
CA PRO A 30 -25.23 -2.94 0.60
C PRO A 30 -25.58 -1.47 0.88
N GLY A 31 -25.08 -0.56 0.03
CA GLY A 31 -25.24 0.90 0.23
C GLY A 31 -24.01 1.63 0.77
N ALA A 32 -22.82 0.99 0.75
CA ALA A 32 -21.54 1.58 1.12
C ALA A 32 -21.38 1.92 2.62
N GLY A 33 -22.19 1.31 3.49
CA GLY A 33 -21.97 1.31 4.94
C GLY A 33 -20.96 0.23 5.35
N LEU A 34 -20.33 0.38 6.51
CA LEU A 34 -19.44 -0.63 7.09
C LEU A 34 -20.21 -1.46 8.12
N ASP A 35 -20.12 -2.79 8.04
CA ASP A 35 -20.61 -3.71 9.07
C ASP A 35 -19.65 -3.69 10.28
N LEU A 36 -19.98 -2.84 11.26
CA LEU A 36 -19.16 -2.66 12.46
C LEU A 36 -19.13 -3.89 13.36
N ASP A 37 -20.19 -4.69 13.36
CA ASP A 37 -20.28 -5.90 14.18
C ASP A 37 -19.40 -7.00 13.58
N ALA A 38 -19.47 -7.20 12.26
CA ALA A 38 -18.58 -8.12 11.55
C ALA A 38 -17.11 -7.66 11.61
N ALA A 39 -16.85 -6.35 11.55
CA ALA A 39 -15.50 -5.80 11.71
C ALA A 39 -14.97 -6.04 13.13
N ALA A 40 -15.77 -5.80 14.16
CA ALA A 40 -15.41 -6.04 15.55
C ALA A 40 -15.12 -7.53 15.82
N ALA A 41 -15.90 -8.44 15.23
CA ALA A 41 -15.65 -9.88 15.32
C ALA A 41 -14.31 -10.30 14.69
N ARG A 42 -13.76 -9.49 13.78
CA ARG A 42 -12.50 -9.74 13.05
C ARG A 42 -11.43 -8.69 13.34
N GLN A 43 -11.50 -8.05 14.51
CA GLN A 43 -10.66 -6.91 14.87
C GLN A 43 -9.16 -7.19 14.65
N ALA A 44 -8.68 -8.38 15.05
CA ALA A 44 -7.28 -8.75 14.90
C ALA A 44 -6.85 -8.87 13.41
N ASP A 45 -7.71 -9.41 12.55
CA ASP A 45 -7.44 -9.51 11.11
C ASP A 45 -7.42 -8.12 10.47
N VAL A 46 -8.34 -7.24 10.87
CA VAL A 46 -8.41 -5.85 10.41
C VAL A 46 -7.18 -5.06 10.83
N GLU A 47 -6.71 -5.22 12.08
CA GLU A 47 -5.49 -4.58 12.58
C GLU A 47 -4.26 -5.05 11.81
N LEU A 48 -4.12 -6.36 11.59
CA LEU A 48 -2.99 -6.91 10.84
C LEU A 48 -2.99 -6.43 9.37
N ALA A 49 -4.15 -6.45 8.73
CA ALA A 49 -4.31 -5.96 7.37
C ALA A 49 -4.03 -4.45 7.25
N CYS A 50 -4.43 -3.66 8.25
CA CYS A 50 -4.08 -2.25 8.35
C CYS A 50 -2.57 -2.03 8.48
N ALA A 51 -1.90 -2.79 9.35
CA ALA A 51 -0.45 -2.69 9.51
C ALA A 51 0.29 -3.03 8.21
N GLN A 52 -0.12 -4.10 7.52
CA GLN A 52 0.43 -4.47 6.21
C GLN A 52 0.24 -3.35 5.18
N ALA A 53 -0.94 -2.73 5.11
CA ALA A 53 -1.22 -1.65 4.20
C ALA A 53 -0.39 -0.39 4.50
N GLN A 54 -0.16 -0.08 5.78
CA GLN A 54 0.68 1.04 6.21
C GLN A 54 2.14 0.83 5.83
N ASP A 55 2.68 -0.36 6.04
CA ASP A 55 4.05 -0.71 5.65
C ASP A 55 4.23 -0.61 4.14
N TYR A 56 3.25 -1.11 3.38
CA TYR A 56 3.25 -0.99 1.93
C TYR A 56 3.19 0.47 1.45
N ALA A 57 2.34 1.29 2.05
CA ALA A 57 2.24 2.71 1.75
C ALA A 57 3.54 3.46 2.07
N ALA A 58 4.20 3.11 3.19
CA ALA A 58 5.49 3.69 3.57
C ALA A 58 6.61 3.30 2.58
N ALA A 59 6.67 2.03 2.15
CA ALA A 59 7.62 1.57 1.15
C ALA A 59 7.41 2.29 -0.19
N THR A 60 6.15 2.39 -0.64
CA THR A 60 5.79 3.09 -1.88
C THR A 60 6.15 4.57 -1.81
N ARG A 61 5.90 5.25 -0.68
CA ARG A 61 6.27 6.66 -0.49
C ARG A 61 7.78 6.87 -0.61
N ARG A 62 8.58 6.05 0.07
CA ARG A 62 10.05 6.12 0.01
C ARG A 62 10.56 5.93 -1.42
N LEU A 63 9.96 5.00 -2.16
CA LEU A 63 10.27 4.79 -3.57
C LEU A 63 9.98 6.06 -4.40
N LEU A 64 8.78 6.61 -4.28
CA LEU A 64 8.38 7.82 -5.02
C LEU A 64 9.29 9.02 -4.70
N GLU A 65 9.71 9.16 -3.43
CA GLU A 65 10.67 10.18 -3.02
C GLU A 65 12.06 9.96 -3.64
N ALA A 66 12.55 8.72 -3.66
CA ALA A 66 13.82 8.38 -4.32
C ALA A 66 13.78 8.67 -5.83
N MET A 67 12.69 8.30 -6.50
CA MET A 67 12.47 8.61 -7.91
C MET A 67 12.44 10.13 -8.14
N ARG A 68 11.71 10.87 -7.31
CA ARG A 68 11.63 12.34 -7.41
C ARG A 68 13.00 13.00 -7.25
N TRP A 69 13.83 12.51 -6.34
CA TRP A 69 15.20 12.99 -6.18
C TRP A 69 16.08 12.70 -7.40
N GLN A 70 15.96 11.51 -7.98
CA GLN A 70 16.75 11.12 -9.17
C GLN A 70 16.31 11.82 -10.46
N LEU A 71 15.03 12.17 -10.58
CA LEU A 71 14.47 12.88 -11.73
C LEU A 71 14.64 14.40 -11.64
N ARG A 72 15.15 14.91 -10.52
CA ARG A 72 15.37 16.34 -10.34
C ARG A 72 16.43 16.81 -11.35
N PRO A 73 16.17 17.85 -12.16
CA PRO A 73 17.12 18.32 -13.16
C PRO A 73 18.40 18.75 -12.44
N ARG A 74 19.52 18.14 -12.81
CA ARG A 74 20.85 18.60 -12.40
C ARG A 74 21.04 19.97 -13.05
N ARG A 75 20.82 21.03 -12.27
CA ARG A 75 21.21 22.39 -12.69
C ARG A 75 22.74 22.38 -12.82
N SER A 76 23.21 22.33 -14.07
CA SER A 76 24.56 22.69 -14.48
C SER A 76 24.74 24.20 -14.36
#